data_AF-A0AB33H1D3-F1
#
_entry.id   AF-A0AB33H1D3-F1
#
_cell.length_a   1.000
_cell.length_b   1.000
_cell.length_c   1.000
_cell.angle_alpha   90.00
_cell.angle_beta   90.00
_cell.angle_gamma   90.00
#
_symmetry.space_group_name_H-M   'P 1'
#
loop_
_entity.id
_entity.type
_entity.pdbx_description
1 polymer ?
#
loop_
_entity_poly.entity_id
_entity_poly.type
_entity_poly.pdbx_seq_one_letter_code
_entity_poly.pdbx_strand_id
1 'polypeptide(L)'
;MSREDPQLRIRLPIELKEKIEIASKANNRSMNAEIVSILSEAISREAQTRNSMVVILGRDLLNKYPEVREAFYNLVTAMAGAGNDKD
;
A
#
# COMPACT_ATOMS: atom_id res chain seq x y z
N MET A 1 -9.90 17.58 26.57
CA MET A 1 -10.74 16.38 26.43
C MET A 1 -10.06 15.46 25.42
N SER A 2 -9.19 14.60 25.92
CA SER A 2 -8.37 13.72 25.08
C SER A 2 -9.26 12.63 24.51
N ARG A 3 -9.44 12.62 23.19
CA ARG A 3 -10.05 11.50 22.49
C ARG A 3 -9.02 10.37 22.55
N GLU A 4 -9.15 9.47 23.53
CA GLU A 4 -8.38 8.23 23.52
C GLU A 4 -8.89 7.40 22.33
N ASP A 5 -7.96 6.95 21.49
CA ASP A 5 -8.30 6.07 20.37
C ASP A 5 -9.06 4.83 20.87
N PRO A 6 -10.03 4.30 20.10
CA PRO A 6 -10.83 3.17 20.53
C PRO A 6 -9.96 1.93 20.80
N GLN A 7 -10.04 1.40 22.01
CA GLN A 7 -9.28 0.20 22.38
C GLN A 7 -9.95 -1.07 21.81
N LEU A 8 -9.20 -1.82 20.99
CA LEU A 8 -9.64 -3.10 20.45
C LEU A 8 -9.23 -4.25 21.39
N ARG A 9 -10.18 -5.14 21.72
CA ARG A 9 -9.91 -6.38 22.48
C ARG A 9 -10.03 -7.60 21.57
N ILE A 10 -8.90 -8.23 21.25
CA ILE A 10 -8.83 -9.43 20.41
C ILE A 10 -8.30 -10.63 21.20
N ARG A 11 -8.75 -11.83 20.84
CA ARG A 11 -8.18 -13.09 21.33
C ARG A 11 -7.12 -13.56 20.34
N LEU A 12 -5.88 -13.72 20.81
CA LEU A 12 -4.77 -14.18 19.99
C LEU A 12 -4.44 -15.64 20.35
N PRO A 13 -4.18 -16.52 19.35
CA PRO A 13 -3.53 -17.79 19.59
C PRO A 13 -2.19 -17.59 20.31
N ILE A 14 -1.80 -18.53 21.16
CA ILE A 14 -0.59 -18.40 21.99
C ILE A 14 0.67 -18.20 21.14
N GLU A 15 0.83 -18.97 20.08
CA GLU A 15 1.97 -18.89 19.16
C GLU A 15 2.07 -17.52 18.49
N LEU A 16 0.93 -16.91 18.15
CA LEU A 16 0.90 -15.60 17.51
C LEU A 16 1.29 -14.51 18.51
N LYS A 17 0.80 -14.60 19.76
CA LYS A 17 1.19 -13.69 20.82
C LYS A 17 2.70 -13.72 21.07
N GLU A 18 3.29 -14.91 21.17
CA GLU A 18 4.72 -15.09 21.40
C GLU A 18 5.56 -14.48 20.27
N LYS A 19 5.18 -14.71 19.01
CA LYS A 19 5.85 -14.11 17.85
C LYS A 19 5.82 -12.58 17.89
N ILE A 20 4.68 -11.98 18.24
CA ILE A 20 4.54 -10.53 18.36
C ILE A 20 5.39 -10.00 19.51
N GLU A 21 5.44 -10.70 20.64
CA GLU A 21 6.26 -10.28 21.79
C GLU A 21 7.75 -10.28 21.43
N ILE A 22 8.25 -11.32 20.76
CA ILE A 22 9.63 -11.38 20.27
C ILE A 22 9.91 -10.23 19.28
N ALA A 23 9.02 -10.01 18.30
CA ALA A 23 9.17 -8.93 17.32
C ALA A 23 9.20 -7.55 17.98
N SER A 24 8.31 -7.30 18.96
CA SER A 24 8.26 -6.04 19.69
C SER A 24 9.56 -5.72 20.43
N LYS A 25 10.17 -6.74 21.07
CA LYS A 25 11.47 -6.61 21.73
C LYS A 25 12.59 -6.33 20.72
N ALA A 26 12.63 -7.08 19.61
CA ALA A 26 13.62 -6.87 18.56
C ALA A 26 13.53 -5.47 17.92
N ASN A 27 12.31 -4.93 17.80
CA ASN A 27 12.04 -3.63 17.22
C ASN A 27 12.04 -2.46 18.23
N ASN A 28 12.39 -2.72 19.50
CA ASN A 28 12.37 -1.73 20.60
C ASN A 28 11.04 -0.98 20.72
N ARG A 29 9.92 -1.70 20.65
CA ARG A 29 8.55 -1.17 20.72
C ARG A 29 7.73 -1.86 21.81
N SER A 30 6.66 -1.22 22.26
CA SER A 30 5.64 -1.90 23.05
C SER A 30 4.88 -2.90 22.19
N MET A 31 4.29 -3.91 22.81
CA MET A 31 3.49 -4.91 22.07
C MET A 31 2.34 -4.26 21.30
N ASN A 32 1.68 -3.25 21.86
CA ASN A 32 0.64 -2.49 21.16
C ASN A 32 1.20 -1.71 19.97
N ALA A 33 2.35 -1.03 20.13
CA ALA A 33 2.98 -0.29 19.04
C ALA A 33 3.39 -1.22 17.89
N GLU A 34 3.87 -2.43 18.21
CA GLU A 34 4.21 -3.42 17.20
C GLU A 34 2.98 -3.96 16.47
N ILE A 35 1.89 -4.26 17.19
CA ILE A 35 0.62 -4.67 16.58
C ILE A 35 0.10 -3.59 15.64
N VAL A 36 0.14 -2.32 16.05
CA VAL A 36 -0.27 -1.20 15.20
C VAL A 36 0.62 -1.10 13.96
N SER A 37 1.93 -1.25 14.09
CA SER A 37 2.86 -1.25 12.94
C SER A 37 2.53 -2.37 11.95
N ILE A 38 2.39 -3.60 12.43
CA ILE A 38 2.09 -4.77 11.60
C ILE A 38 0.75 -4.58 10.85
N LEU A 39 -0.30 -4.14 11.56
CA LEU A 39 -1.61 -3.90 10.96
C LEU A 39 -1.56 -2.78 9.92
N SER A 40 -0.86 -1.69 10.22
CA SER A 40 -0.70 -0.56 9.31
C SER A 40 0.03 -0.96 8.04
N GLU A 41 1.10 -1.74 8.17
CA GLU A 41 1.83 -2.28 7.02
C GLU A 41 0.98 -3.25 6.21
N ALA A 42 0.25 -4.16 6.85
CA ALA A 42 -0.60 -5.12 6.14
C ALA A 42 -1.68 -4.41 5.30
N ILE A 43 -2.36 -3.43 5.88
CA ILE A 43 -3.40 -2.65 5.20
C ILE A 43 -2.79 -1.79 4.07
N SER A 44 -1.64 -1.15 4.32
CA SER A 44 -0.96 -0.31 3.32
C SER A 44 -0.46 -1.15 2.15
N ARG A 45 0.09 -2.34 2.41
CA ARG A 45 0.50 -3.29 1.37
C ARG A 45 -0.68 -3.72 0.55
N GLU A 46 -1.83 -4.03 1.15
CA GLU A 46 -3.03 -4.40 0.40
C GLU A 46 -3.48 -3.28 -0.56
N ALA A 47 -3.49 -2.03 -0.09
CA ALA A 47 -3.81 -0.88 -0.93
C ALA A 47 -2.81 -0.70 -2.08
N GLN A 48 -1.51 -0.86 -1.80
CA GLN A 48 -0.47 -0.81 -2.82
C GLN A 48 -0.55 -1.99 -3.80
N THR A 49 -0.86 -3.21 -3.35
CA THR A 49 -0.99 -4.39 -4.19
C THR A 49 -2.18 -4.29 -5.12
N ARG A 50 -3.32 -3.72 -4.68
CA ARG A 50 -4.46 -3.44 -5.58
C ARG A 50 -4.08 -2.43 -6.68
N ASN A 51 -3.37 -1.35 -6.34
CA ASN A 51 -2.86 -0.41 -7.34
C ASN A 51 -1.77 -1.04 -8.23
N SER A 52 -0.95 -1.92 -7.67
CA SER A 52 0.13 -2.62 -8.36
C SER A 52 -0.39 -3.65 -9.35
N MET A 53 -1.49 -4.35 -9.08
CA MET A 53 -2.03 -5.34 -10.02
C MET A 53 -2.50 -4.68 -11.34
N VAL A 54 -3.09 -3.49 -11.27
CA VAL A 54 -3.42 -2.67 -12.44
C VAL A 54 -2.14 -2.26 -13.19
N VAL A 55 -1.09 -1.88 -12.46
CA VAL A 55 0.20 -1.48 -13.05
C VAL A 55 0.96 -2.66 -13.65
N ILE A 56 0.95 -3.84 -13.02
CA ILE A 56 1.65 -5.05 -13.47
C ILE A 56 0.93 -5.63 -14.69
N LEU A 57 -0.40 -5.80 -14.63
CA LEU A 57 -1.19 -6.22 -15.80
C LEU A 57 -1.04 -5.22 -16.94
N GLY A 58 -1.07 -3.93 -16.62
CA GLY A 58 -0.78 -2.86 -17.58
C GLY A 58 0.59 -3.04 -18.22
N ARG A 59 1.65 -3.27 -17.44
CA ARG A 59 3.01 -3.41 -17.96
C ARG A 59 3.18 -4.60 -18.91
N ASP A 60 2.62 -5.75 -18.56
CA ASP A 60 2.67 -6.94 -19.41
C ASP A 60 1.83 -6.77 -20.69
N LEU A 61 0.64 -6.17 -20.58
CA LEU A 61 -0.20 -5.81 -21.75
C LEU A 61 0.49 -4.81 -22.67
N LEU A 62 1.09 -3.75 -22.11
CA LEU A 62 1.80 -2.71 -22.86
C LEU A 62 3.08 -3.26 -23.52
N ASN A 63 3.75 -4.24 -22.91
CA ASN A 63 4.89 -4.90 -23.51
C ASN A 63 4.47 -5.91 -24.60
N LYS A 64 3.34 -6.59 -24.42
CA LYS A 64 2.82 -7.57 -25.37
C LYS A 64 2.23 -6.92 -26.63
N TYR A 65 1.67 -5.72 -26.50
CA TYR A 65 1.05 -4.97 -27.61
C TYR A 65 1.67 -3.57 -27.70
N PRO A 66 2.79 -3.41 -28.43
CA PRO A 66 3.50 -2.13 -28.57
C PRO A 66 2.60 -1.00 -29.09
N GLU A 67 1.66 -1.32 -29.97
CA GLU A 67 0.69 -0.36 -30.50
C GLU A 67 -0.20 0.26 -29.42
N VAL A 68 -0.58 -0.51 -28.39
CA VAL A 68 -1.35 -0.01 -27.24
C VAL A 68 -0.49 0.91 -26.39
N ARG A 69 0.80 0.59 -26.25
CA ARG A 69 1.77 1.41 -25.53
C ARG A 69 2.01 2.75 -26.19
N GLU A 70 2.24 2.77 -27.51
CA GLU A 70 2.41 4.04 -28.23
C GLU A 70 1.13 4.89 -28.18
N ALA A 71 -0.05 4.28 -28.33
CA ALA A 71 -1.32 4.98 -28.20
C ALA A 71 -1.52 5.58 -26.79
N PHE A 72 -1.16 4.83 -25.74
CA PHE A 72 -1.21 5.28 -24.36
C PHE A 72 -0.25 6.45 -24.10
N TYR A 73 1.00 6.37 -24.57
CA TYR A 73 1.96 7.47 -24.45
C TYR A 73 1.50 8.73 -25.16
N ASN A 74 0.94 8.61 -26.36
CA ASN A 74 0.40 9.75 -27.10
C ASN A 74 -0.77 10.38 -26.36
N LEU A 75 -1.68 9.57 -25.79
CA LEU A 75 -2.80 10.06 -24.99
C LEU A 75 -2.34 10.82 -23.74
N VAL A 76 -1.41 10.23 -22.96
CA VAL A 76 -0.90 10.86 -21.73
C VAL A 76 -0.15 12.16 -22.05
N THR A 77 0.65 12.17 -23.11
CA THR A 77 1.39 13.36 -23.57
C THR A 77 0.44 14.48 -24.00
N ALA A 78 -0.62 14.15 -24.73
CA ALA A 78 -1.63 15.11 -25.14
C ALA A 78 -2.37 15.71 -23.93
N MET A 79 -2.72 14.89 -22.93
CA MET A 79 -3.36 15.38 -21.71
C MET A 79 -2.43 16.22 -20.83
N ALA A 80 -1.14 15.90 -20.79
CA ALA A 80 -0.15 16.68 -20.05
C ALA A 80 0.18 18.01 -20.73
N GLY A 81 0.22 18.04 -22.07
CA GLY A 81 0.46 19.25 -22.87
C GLY A 81 -0.71 20.23 -22.87
N ALA A 82 -1.96 19.75 -22.73
CA ALA A 82 -3.16 20.58 -22.71
C ALA A 82 -3.27 21.52 -21.47
N GLY A 83 -2.39 21.38 -20.48
CA GLY A 83 -2.34 22.25 -19.29
C GLY A 83 -1.44 23.49 -19.42
N ASN A 84 -0.62 23.59 -20.48
CA ASN A 84 0.39 24.66 -20.62
C ASN A 84 0.02 25.80 -21.59
N ASP A 85 -1.12 25.71 -22.29
CA ASP A 85 -1.61 26.77 -23.19
C ASP A 85 -2.71 27.62 -22.53
N LYS A 86 -2.36 28.30 -21.44
CA LYS A 86 -3.14 29.45 -20.94
C LYS A 86 -2.19 30.58 -20.57
N ASP A 87 -1.74 31.29 -21.60
CA ASP A 87 -1.46 32.74 -21.53
C ASP A 87 -2.76 33.52 -21.74
#